data_AF-H9C7X2-F1
#
_entry.id   AF-H9C7X2-F1
#
_cell.length_a   1.000
_cell.length_b   1.000
_cell.length_c   1.000
_cell.angle_alpha   90.00
_cell.angle_beta   90.00
_cell.angle_gamma   90.00
#
_symmetry.space_group_name_H-M   'P 1'
#
loop_
_entity.id
_entity.type
_entity.pdbx_description
1 polymer ?
#
loop_
_entity_poly.entity_id
_entity_poly.type
_entity_poly.pdbx_seq_one_letter_code
_entity_poly.pdbx_strand_id
1 'polypeptide(L)'
;VAGAAAAGAVVGGLGGYMLGSVMSRPLIHFGNDYEDRYYRENMYRYPNQVYYRPVDQYSNQNNFVHDCVNITVKQHTVTTTTKGENFTE
;
A
#
# COMPACT_ATOMS: atom_id res chain seq x y z
N VAL A 1 -9.69 -23.35 -5.94
CA VAL A 1 -10.46 -22.09 -5.86
C VAL A 1 -9.73 -21.16 -4.91
N ALA A 2 -9.18 -20.04 -5.39
CA ALA A 2 -8.68 -18.99 -4.51
C ALA A 2 -9.88 -18.12 -4.11
N GLY A 3 -10.36 -18.27 -2.88
CA GLY A 3 -11.45 -17.46 -2.35
C GLY A 3 -10.88 -16.19 -1.72
N ALA A 4 -11.10 -15.04 -2.37
CA ALA A 4 -10.83 -13.74 -1.77
C ALA A 4 -12.11 -13.25 -1.08
N ALA A 5 -12.08 -13.16 0.26
CA ALA A 5 -13.11 -12.45 0.99
C ALA A 5 -12.86 -10.95 0.81
N ALA A 6 -13.62 -10.32 -0.09
CA ALA A 6 -13.63 -8.88 -0.20
C ALA A 6 -14.30 -8.30 1.06
N ALA A 7 -13.49 -8.02 2.08
CA ALA A 7 -13.87 -7.02 3.06
C ALA A 7 -13.88 -5.70 2.30
N GLY A 8 -15.06 -5.31 1.80
CA GLY A 8 -15.32 -4.00 1.22
C GLY A 8 -15.15 -2.95 2.31
N ALA A 9 -13.90 -2.66 2.67
CA ALA A 9 -13.54 -1.46 3.39
C ALA A 9 -13.76 -0.33 2.40
N VAL A 10 -14.99 0.19 2.40
CA VAL A 10 -15.30 1.47 1.79
C VAL A 10 -14.49 2.48 2.58
N VAL A 11 -13.28 2.76 2.12
CA VAL A 11 -12.44 3.77 2.76
C VAL A 11 -13.06 5.10 2.41
N GLY A 12 -13.75 5.65 3.42
CA GLY A 12 -14.48 6.90 3.32
C GLY A 12 -13.60 7.97 2.70
N GLY A 13 -13.87 8.29 1.42
CA GLY A 13 -13.18 9.33 0.65
C GLY A 13 -12.56 8.89 -0.67
N LEU A 14 -12.23 7.61 -0.88
CA LEU A 14 -11.57 7.13 -2.10
C LEU A 14 -12.52 6.50 -3.13
N GLY A 15 -13.60 7.18 -3.51
CA GLY A 15 -14.62 6.65 -4.44
C GLY A 15 -14.04 5.75 -5.56
N GLY A 16 -14.47 4.49 -5.59
CA GLY A 16 -14.10 3.49 -6.60
C GLY A 16 -12.85 2.65 -6.31
N TYR A 17 -12.08 2.93 -5.26
CA TYR A 17 -10.93 2.09 -4.87
C TYR A 17 -11.35 0.93 -3.97
N MET A 18 -10.81 -0.25 -4.26
CA MET A 18 -10.95 -1.47 -3.48
C MET A 18 -9.66 -1.73 -2.71
N LEU A 19 -9.77 -2.37 -1.55
CA LEU A 19 -8.62 -2.76 -0.75
C LEU A 19 -8.26 -4.22 -1.06
N GLY A 20 -7.00 -4.44 -1.45
CA GLY A 20 -6.48 -5.77 -1.75
C GLY A 20 -6.31 -6.62 -0.50
N SER A 21 -6.12 -7.92 -0.72
CA SER A 21 -5.77 -8.86 0.34
C SER A 21 -4.48 -8.43 1.04
N VAL A 22 -4.42 -8.70 2.34
CA VAL A 22 -3.18 -8.54 3.11
C VAL A 22 -2.11 -9.47 2.54
N MET A 23 -0.98 -8.89 2.16
CA MET A 23 0.17 -9.61 1.66
C MET A 23 1.23 -9.74 2.75
N SER A 24 1.98 -10.84 2.69
CA SER A 24 3.24 -10.94 3.43
C SER A 24 4.16 -9.81 3.00
N ARG A 25 4.89 -9.25 3.96
CA ARG A 25 5.67 -8.04 3.72
C ARG A 25 6.77 -8.29 2.69
N PRO A 26 6.84 -7.47 1.63
CA PRO A 26 7.88 -7.63 0.64
C PRO A 26 9.23 -7.29 1.29
N LEU A 27 10.24 -8.13 1.03
CA LEU A 27 11.63 -7.79 1.33
C LEU A 27 12.15 -6.96 0.16
N ILE A 28 12.37 -5.67 0.38
CA ILE A 28 12.92 -4.77 -0.63
C ILE A 28 14.43 -4.76 -0.47
N HIS A 29 15.13 -5.02 -1.57
CA HIS A 29 16.59 -4.97 -1.60
C HIS A 29 17.05 -3.64 -2.20
N PHE A 30 17.54 -2.74 -1.35
CA PHE A 30 17.99 -1.40 -1.74
C PHE A 30 19.45 -1.37 -2.24
N GLY A 31 20.21 -2.45 -2.03
CA GLY A 31 21.64 -2.50 -2.36
C GLY A 31 22.53 -1.71 -1.39
N ASN A 32 21.97 -1.27 -0.27
CA ASN A 32 22.66 -0.58 0.82
C ASN A 32 22.27 -1.23 2.15
N ASP A 33 23.26 -1.68 2.93
CA ASP A 33 23.06 -2.32 4.23
C ASP A 33 22.29 -1.43 5.22
N TYR A 34 22.49 -0.12 5.16
CA TYR A 34 21.78 0.83 6.02
C TYR A 34 20.28 0.90 5.66
N GLU A 35 19.94 0.96 4.38
CA GLU A 35 18.54 1.04 3.94
C GLU A 35 17.79 -0.27 4.13
N ASP A 36 18.44 -1.42 3.87
CA ASP A 36 17.83 -2.75 4.12
C ASP A 36 17.51 -2.92 5.62
N ARG A 37 18.45 -2.50 6.49
CA ARG A 37 18.24 -2.50 7.94
C ARG A 37 17.14 -1.53 8.35
N TYR A 38 17.19 -0.28 7.87
CA TYR A 38 16.19 0.74 8.19
C TYR A 38 14.78 0.30 7.75
N TYR A 39 14.66 -0.31 6.57
CA TYR A 39 13.40 -0.86 6.07
C TYR A 39 12.90 -2.01 6.96
N ARG A 40 13.78 -2.94 7.38
CA ARG A 40 13.41 -4.02 8.30
C ARG A 40 13.00 -3.53 9.69
N GLU A 41 13.59 -2.45 10.18
CA GLU A 41 13.21 -1.87 11.46
C GLU A 41 11.87 -1.12 11.36
N ASN A 42 11.59 -0.45 10.24
CA ASN A 42 10.37 0.34 10.04
C ASN A 42 9.24 -0.39 9.31
N MET A 43 9.45 -1.62 8.84
CA MET A 43 8.45 -2.32 8.05
C MET A 43 7.11 -2.42 8.77
N TYR A 44 7.09 -2.52 10.12
CA TYR A 44 5.86 -2.63 10.93
C TYR A 44 4.90 -1.47 10.72
N ARG A 45 5.45 -0.30 10.36
CA ARG A 45 4.71 0.93 10.10
C ARG A 45 4.23 1.03 8.65
N TYR A 46 4.68 0.18 7.73
CA TYR A 46 4.26 0.23 6.34
C TYR A 46 2.97 -0.56 6.08
N PRO A 47 2.16 -0.12 5.10
CA PRO A 47 0.92 -0.81 4.74
C PRO A 47 1.23 -2.21 4.20
N ASN A 48 0.47 -3.20 4.65
CA ASN A 48 0.53 -4.61 4.22
C ASN A 48 -0.58 -4.98 3.21
N GLN A 49 -1.36 -3.99 2.79
CA GLN A 49 -2.46 -4.09 1.85
C GLN A 49 -2.47 -2.82 0.99
N VAL A 50 -2.94 -2.94 -0.24
CA VAL A 50 -2.88 -1.85 -1.22
C VAL A 50 -4.25 -1.54 -1.79
N TYR A 51 -4.53 -0.27 -2.05
CA TYR A 51 -5.74 0.16 -2.74
C TYR A 51 -5.55 0.04 -4.24
N TYR A 52 -6.50 -0.57 -4.92
CA TYR A 52 -6.47 -0.74 -6.36
C TYR A 52 -7.86 -0.52 -6.97
N ARG A 53 -7.90 -0.20 -8.26
CA ARG A 53 -9.11 -0.26 -9.07
C ARG A 53 -9.01 -1.45 -10.03
N PRO A 54 -10.12 -1.97 -10.55
CA PRO A 54 -10.07 -3.06 -11.51
C PRO A 54 -9.14 -2.72 -12.69
N VAL A 55 -8.29 -3.68 -13.06
CA VAL A 55 -7.23 -3.52 -14.08
C VAL A 55 -7.77 -3.04 -15.43
N ASP A 56 -9.03 -3.34 -15.73
CA ASP A 56 -9.76 -2.89 -16.92
C ASP A 56 -9.79 -1.35 -17.07
N GLN A 57 -9.72 -0.62 -15.96
CA GLN A 57 -9.69 0.85 -15.96
C GLN A 57 -8.31 1.43 -16.32
N TYR A 58 -7.27 0.60 -16.47
CA TYR A 58 -5.91 1.06 -16.77
C TYR A 58 -5.42 0.52 -18.11
N SER A 59 -4.92 1.41 -18.96
CA SER A 59 -4.33 1.03 -20.26
C SER A 59 -2.95 0.38 -20.14
N ASN A 60 -2.28 0.47 -18.98
CA ASN A 60 -0.93 -0.04 -18.79
C ASN A 60 -0.72 -0.55 -17.35
N GLN A 61 0.06 -1.64 -17.22
CA GLN A 61 0.43 -2.22 -15.93
C GLN A 61 1.18 -1.23 -15.03
N ASN A 62 2.08 -0.42 -15.58
CA ASN A 62 2.83 0.57 -14.81
C ASN A 62 1.90 1.63 -14.20
N ASN A 63 0.86 2.05 -14.92
CA ASN A 63 -0.12 2.99 -14.40
C ASN A 63 -0.94 2.37 -13.26
N PHE A 64 -1.31 1.09 -13.39
CA PHE A 64 -1.97 0.35 -12.32
C PHE A 64 -1.10 0.28 -11.06
N VAL A 65 0.17 -0.13 -11.20
CA VAL A 65 1.09 -0.26 -10.05
C VAL A 65 1.37 1.11 -9.42
N HIS A 66 1.61 2.13 -10.23
CA HIS A 66 1.91 3.48 -9.75
C HIS A 66 0.72 4.09 -9.00
N ASP A 67 -0.49 3.97 -9.53
CA ASP A 67 -1.70 4.47 -8.86
C ASP A 67 -1.97 3.73 -7.55
N CYS A 68 -1.79 2.41 -7.56
CA CYS A 68 -1.93 1.54 -6.40
C CYS A 68 -1.02 1.98 -5.25
N VAL A 69 0.27 2.23 -5.53
CA VAL A 69 1.24 2.72 -4.55
C VAL A 69 0.89 4.15 -4.10
N ASN A 70 0.60 5.05 -5.04
CA ASN A 70 0.33 6.46 -4.75
C ASN A 70 -0.86 6.65 -3.80
N ILE A 71 -1.98 5.97 -4.07
CA ILE A 71 -3.19 6.05 -3.24
C ILE A 71 -2.98 5.38 -1.89
N THR A 72 -2.29 4.24 -1.85
CA THR A 72 -1.99 3.53 -0.60
C THR A 72 -1.10 4.34 0.31
N VAL A 73 0.00 4.90 -0.21
CA VAL A 73 0.91 5.74 0.57
C VAL A 73 0.17 6.98 1.07
N LYS A 74 -0.58 7.68 0.22
CA LYS A 74 -1.35 8.85 0.65
C LYS A 74 -2.31 8.54 1.78
N GLN A 75 -3.12 7.49 1.65
CA GLN A 75 -4.05 7.12 2.73
C GLN A 75 -3.35 6.67 3.99
N HIS A 76 -2.32 5.83 3.84
CA HIS A 76 -1.59 5.32 4.98
C HIS A 76 -0.94 6.46 5.75
N THR A 77 -0.23 7.38 5.07
CA THR A 77 0.36 8.56 5.68
C THR A 77 -0.68 9.45 6.33
N VAL A 78 -1.80 9.77 5.68
CA VAL A 78 -2.86 10.61 6.27
C VAL A 78 -3.44 9.97 7.55
N THR A 79 -3.73 8.66 7.50
CA THR A 79 -4.37 7.93 8.62
C THR A 79 -3.43 7.65 9.79
N THR A 80 -2.13 7.53 9.54
CA THR A 80 -1.12 7.32 10.60
C THR A 80 -0.58 8.64 11.13
N THR A 81 -0.45 9.68 10.30
CA THR A 81 -0.17 11.05 10.78
C THR A 81 -1.27 11.57 11.68
N THR A 82 -2.55 11.27 11.41
CA THR A 82 -3.65 11.57 12.34
C THR A 82 -3.56 10.82 13.67
N LYS A 83 -2.79 9.73 13.72
CA LYS A 83 -2.46 8.99 14.96
C LYS A 83 -1.12 9.42 15.59
N GLY A 84 -0.46 10.44 15.06
CA GLY A 84 0.80 10.98 15.58
C GLY A 84 2.07 10.34 15.00
N GLU A 85 1.95 9.52 13.96
CA GLU A 85 3.12 8.96 13.26
C GLU A 85 3.72 9.96 12.25
N ASN A 86 5.03 9.94 12.05
CA ASN A 86 5.72 10.73 11.04
C ASN A 86 6.57 9.82 10.14
N PHE A 87 6.54 10.07 8.83
CA PHE A 87 7.38 9.38 7.84
C PHE A 87 8.37 10.38 7.28
N THR A 88 9.64 10.00 7.32
CA THR A 88 10.73 10.75 6.70
C THR A 88 10.78 10.45 5.19
N GLU A 89 11.33 11.40 4.44
CA GLU A 89 11.62 11.27 3.01
C GLU A 89 12.70 10.21 2.73
#